data_AF-A0A7J4IPP7-F1
#
_entry.id   AF-A0A7J4IPP7-F1
#
_cell.length_a   1.000
_cell.length_b   1.000
_cell.length_c   1.000
_cell.angle_alpha   90.00
_cell.angle_beta   90.00
_cell.angle_gamma   90.00
#
_symmetry.space_group_name_H-M   'P 1'
#
loop_
_entity.id
_entity.type
_entity.pdbx_description
1 polymer ?
#
loop_
_entity_poly.entity_id
_entity_poly.type
_entity_poly.pdbx_seq_one_letter_code
_entity_poly.pdbx_strand_id
1 'polypeptide(L)'
;FHRFGIPALGEGEYLEEIDGFKVRAANTGVPHAVVFVEDLDGVDLEAVAPAIRHHPSFPEGANVNFVQVTGPAAIRVRTFERGVEAETLSCGTGATASAALAHRFGLVSATVEVETAGGPLTISLGRETTMTGPAETVFSGVISL
;
A
#
# COMPACT_ATOMS: atom_id res chain seq x y z
N PHE A 1 -12.94 6.66 -0.11
CA PHE A 1 -12.75 7.03 1.31
C PHE A 1 -14.03 6.97 2.15
N HIS A 2 -15.21 6.71 1.58
CA HIS A 2 -16.39 6.36 2.38
C HIS A 2 -16.18 5.00 3.06
N ARG A 3 -16.44 4.95 4.37
CA ARG A 3 -16.02 3.85 5.26
C ARG A 3 -16.66 2.48 5.00
N PHE A 4 -17.75 2.40 4.23
CA PHE A 4 -18.29 1.12 3.77
C PHE A 4 -17.29 0.30 2.92
N GLY A 5 -16.27 0.96 2.36
CA GLY A 5 -15.23 0.30 1.59
C GLY A 5 -13.95 -0.01 2.38
N ILE A 6 -13.67 0.61 3.53
CA ILE A 6 -12.40 0.36 4.26
C ILE A 6 -12.73 -0.61 5.39
N PRO A 7 -12.21 -1.86 5.42
CA PRO A 7 -12.54 -2.80 6.48
C PRO A 7 -11.67 -2.51 7.70
N ALA A 8 -11.95 -1.35 8.27
CA ALA A 8 -11.51 -0.92 9.57
C ALA A 8 -12.70 -0.26 10.28
N LEU A 9 -13.03 -0.74 11.48
CA LEU A 9 -14.27 -0.40 12.20
C LEU A 9 -14.41 1.13 12.48
N GLY A 10 -15.62 1.73 12.37
CA GLY A 10 -16.01 3.09 12.87
C GLY A 10 -16.56 4.12 11.84
N GLU A 11 -16.66 5.43 12.20
CA GLU A 11 -16.94 6.63 11.32
C GLU A 11 -15.78 7.68 11.15
N GLY A 12 -15.47 8.22 9.95
CA GLY A 12 -14.35 9.21 9.67
C GLY A 12 -13.10 8.76 8.85
N GLU A 13 -11.88 9.21 9.20
CA GLU A 13 -10.58 8.70 8.67
C GLU A 13 -10.00 7.64 9.63
N TYR A 14 -9.40 6.56 9.13
CA TYR A 14 -8.76 5.57 10.03
C TYR A 14 -7.35 6.03 10.40
N LEU A 15 -7.09 6.12 11.70
CA LEU A 15 -5.78 6.36 12.28
C LEU A 15 -5.70 5.64 13.63
N GLU A 16 -4.83 4.65 13.73
CA GLU A 16 -4.58 3.90 14.96
C GLU A 16 -3.08 3.71 15.15
N GLU A 17 -2.63 3.65 16.41
CA GLU A 17 -1.25 3.30 16.72
C GLU A 17 -1.16 1.80 17.01
N ILE A 18 -0.38 1.07 16.21
CA ILE A 18 -0.20 -0.38 16.32
C ILE A 18 1.31 -0.65 16.36
N ASP A 19 1.79 -1.24 17.46
CA ASP A 19 3.22 -1.52 17.71
C ASP A 19 4.15 -0.33 17.43
N GLY A 20 3.72 0.88 17.83
CA GLY A 20 4.49 2.11 17.68
C GLY A 20 4.39 2.76 16.29
N PHE A 21 3.61 2.19 15.37
CA PHE A 21 3.37 2.75 14.05
C PHE A 21 2.01 3.43 13.95
N LYS A 22 1.99 4.62 13.35
CA LYS A 22 0.73 5.29 12.97
C LYS A 22 0.19 4.67 11.70
N VAL A 23 -0.82 3.81 11.85
CA VAL A 23 -1.44 3.07 10.77
C VAL A 23 -2.65 3.82 10.25
N ARG A 24 -2.66 4.04 8.93
CA ARG A 24 -3.80 4.56 8.17
C ARG A 24 -4.36 3.45 7.30
N ALA A 25 -5.58 3.62 6.79
CA ALA A 25 -6.20 2.59 5.95
C ALA A 25 -6.86 3.16 4.70
N ALA A 26 -6.80 2.37 3.63
CA ALA A 26 -7.53 2.58 2.39
C ALA A 26 -8.00 1.23 1.82
N ASN A 27 -8.96 1.28 0.89
CA ASN A 27 -9.36 0.11 0.12
C ASN A 27 -9.45 0.49 -1.36
N THR A 28 -8.74 -0.29 -2.16
CA THR A 28 -8.59 -0.17 -3.62
C THR A 28 -9.10 -1.43 -4.33
N GLY A 29 -10.06 -2.12 -3.73
CA GLY A 29 -10.54 -3.47 -4.06
C GLY A 29 -10.22 -4.49 -2.96
N VAL A 30 -9.10 -4.30 -2.26
CA VAL A 30 -8.70 -5.07 -1.07
C VAL A 30 -8.20 -4.12 0.04
N PRO A 31 -8.08 -4.58 1.29
CA PRO A 31 -7.69 -3.73 2.41
C PRO A 31 -6.20 -3.42 2.42
N HIS A 32 -5.85 -2.15 2.64
CA HIS A 32 -4.47 -1.70 2.79
C HIS A 32 -4.29 -0.93 4.09
N ALA A 33 -3.39 -1.41 4.93
CA ALA A 33 -2.80 -0.66 6.04
C ALA A 33 -1.57 0.09 5.50
N VAL A 34 -1.48 1.39 5.77
CA VAL A 34 -0.42 2.27 5.24
C VAL A 34 0.25 2.98 6.39
N VAL A 35 1.57 2.86 6.45
CA VAL A 35 2.43 3.44 7.48
C VAL A 35 3.44 4.35 6.80
N PHE A 36 3.44 5.64 7.17
CA PHE A 36 4.44 6.59 6.70
C PHE A 36 5.65 6.59 7.64
N VAL A 37 6.85 6.43 7.08
CA VAL A 37 8.13 6.40 7.80
C VAL A 37 9.14 7.36 7.17
N GLU A 38 10.13 7.78 7.96
CA GLU A 38 11.21 8.65 7.47
C GLU A 38 12.29 7.87 6.71
N ASP A 39 12.60 6.65 7.17
CA ASP A 39 13.58 5.74 6.58
C ASP A 39 12.92 4.38 6.33
N LEU A 40 12.72 4.04 5.06
CA LEU A 40 12.12 2.77 4.64
C LEU A 40 13.10 1.60 4.65
N ASP A 41 14.39 1.88 4.48
CA ASP A 41 15.43 0.86 4.43
C ASP A 41 15.76 0.34 5.85
N GLY A 42 15.53 1.18 6.87
CA GLY A 42 15.64 0.81 8.28
C GLY A 42 14.48 -0.04 8.84
N VAL A 43 13.43 -0.34 8.06
CA VAL A 43 12.28 -1.12 8.53
C VAL A 43 12.47 -2.61 8.25
N ASP A 44 12.43 -3.42 9.30
CA ASP A 44 12.31 -4.88 9.20
C ASP A 44 10.84 -5.29 9.05
N LEU A 45 10.37 -5.35 7.80
CA LEU A 45 8.98 -5.65 7.45
C LEU A 45 8.50 -6.98 8.02
N GLU A 46 9.34 -8.02 7.97
CA GLU A 46 8.99 -9.36 8.43
C GLU A 46 8.77 -9.38 9.95
N ALA A 47 9.49 -8.53 10.69
CA ALA A 47 9.31 -8.38 12.12
C ALA A 47 8.05 -7.57 12.48
N VAL A 48 7.76 -6.48 11.77
CA VAL A 48 6.74 -5.49 12.23
C VAL A 48 5.39 -5.60 11.52
N ALA A 49 5.35 -6.04 10.26
CA ALA A 49 4.12 -6.08 9.48
C ALA A 49 3.09 -7.12 9.99
N PRO A 50 3.45 -8.31 10.50
CA PRO A 50 2.48 -9.31 10.94
C PRO A 50 1.49 -8.79 12.00
N ALA A 51 1.95 -7.97 12.94
CA ALA A 51 1.09 -7.39 13.97
C ALA A 51 0.01 -6.48 13.38
N ILE A 52 0.36 -5.68 12.36
CA ILE A 52 -0.58 -4.81 11.65
C ILE A 52 -1.50 -5.64 10.74
N ARG A 53 -0.93 -6.60 10.00
CA ARG A 53 -1.61 -7.52 9.08
C ARG A 53 -2.72 -8.33 9.76
N HIS A 54 -2.54 -8.69 11.03
CA HIS A 54 -3.49 -9.47 11.83
C HIS A 54 -4.19 -8.65 12.91
N HIS A 55 -4.03 -7.32 12.91
CA HIS A 55 -4.63 -6.48 13.94
C HIS A 55 -6.16 -6.66 13.97
N PRO A 56 -6.82 -6.73 15.15
CA PRO A 56 -8.26 -6.90 15.24
C PRO A 56 -9.09 -5.85 14.49
N SER A 57 -8.52 -4.67 14.25
CA SER A 57 -9.13 -3.62 13.43
C SER A 57 -9.25 -4.01 11.95
N PHE A 58 -8.53 -5.04 11.47
CA PHE A 58 -8.64 -5.62 10.13
C PHE A 58 -9.13 -7.08 10.23
N PRO A 59 -10.45 -7.34 10.33
CA PRO A 59 -10.98 -8.69 10.57
C PRO A 59 -10.61 -9.72 9.49
N GLU A 60 -10.52 -9.27 8.23
CA GLU A 60 -10.06 -10.10 7.09
C GLU A 60 -8.56 -9.91 6.80
N GLY A 61 -7.87 -9.16 7.65
CA GLY A 61 -6.51 -8.69 7.43
C GLY A 61 -6.37 -7.61 6.36
N ALA A 62 -5.14 -7.14 6.20
CA ALA A 62 -4.79 -6.14 5.20
C ALA A 62 -3.39 -6.36 4.63
N ASN A 63 -3.16 -5.90 3.40
CA ASN A 63 -1.82 -5.68 2.88
C ASN A 63 -1.18 -4.53 3.68
N VAL A 64 0.04 -4.70 4.18
CA VAL A 64 0.73 -3.69 4.98
C VAL A 64 1.77 -3.01 4.12
N ASN A 65 1.65 -1.69 3.96
CA ASN A 65 2.46 -0.89 3.04
C ASN A 65 3.23 0.13 3.88
N PHE A 66 4.55 0.02 3.89
CA PHE A 66 5.44 1.02 4.47
C PHE A 66 5.86 2.00 3.38
N VAL A 67 5.73 3.29 3.66
CA VAL A 67 5.84 4.35 2.67
C VAL A 67 6.80 5.43 3.15
N GLN A 68 7.77 5.76 2.32
CA GLN A 68 8.63 6.92 2.50
C GLN A 68 8.35 7.94 1.40
N VAL A 69 8.07 9.17 1.79
CA VAL A 69 7.90 10.29 0.85
C VAL A 69 9.28 10.80 0.46
N THR A 70 9.63 10.68 -0.81
CA THR A 70 10.96 11.02 -1.32
C THR A 70 10.98 12.33 -2.12
N GLY A 71 9.80 12.90 -2.40
CA GLY A 71 9.67 14.20 -3.03
C GLY A 71 8.21 14.64 -3.18
N PRO A 72 7.95 15.83 -3.74
CA PRO A 72 6.60 16.39 -3.86
C PRO A 72 5.69 15.62 -4.83
N ALA A 73 6.23 14.67 -5.60
CA ALA A 73 5.48 13.81 -6.51
C ALA A 73 6.04 12.38 -6.53
N ALA A 74 6.72 11.95 -5.47
CA ALA A 74 7.44 10.68 -5.43
C ALA A 74 7.39 10.03 -4.04
N ILE A 75 7.19 8.72 -4.02
CA ILE A 75 7.23 7.88 -2.83
C ILE A 75 7.97 6.56 -3.13
N ARG A 76 8.55 5.95 -2.10
CA ARG A 76 9.00 4.55 -2.10
C ARG A 76 8.03 3.72 -1.27
N VAL A 77 7.73 2.49 -1.71
CA VAL A 77 6.79 1.59 -1.03
C VAL A 77 7.37 0.18 -0.95
N ARG A 78 7.32 -0.40 0.26
CA ARG A 78 7.53 -1.84 0.51
C ARG A 78 6.25 -2.44 1.06
N THR A 79 5.87 -3.62 0.57
CA THR A 79 4.56 -4.23 0.88
C THR A 79 4.73 -5.63 1.43
N PHE A 80 4.17 -5.87 2.61
CA PHE A 80 3.91 -7.21 3.14
C PHE A 80 2.50 -7.64 2.71
N GLU A 81 2.41 -8.70 1.92
CA GLU A 81 1.18 -9.03 1.19
C GLU A 81 0.36 -10.13 1.87
N ARG A 82 -0.92 -9.84 2.10
CA ARG A 82 -1.90 -10.79 2.62
C ARG A 82 -2.03 -11.99 1.67
N GLY A 83 -1.94 -13.20 2.23
CA GLY A 83 -2.05 -14.45 1.49
C GLY A 83 -0.72 -14.97 0.94
N VAL A 84 0.29 -14.09 0.79
CA VAL A 84 1.69 -14.49 0.60
C VAL A 84 2.37 -14.59 1.97
N GLU A 85 1.98 -13.72 2.90
CA GLU A 85 2.54 -13.60 4.26
C GLU A 85 4.06 -13.37 4.26
N ALA A 86 4.51 -12.55 3.31
CA ALA A 86 5.89 -12.09 3.16
C ALA A 86 5.91 -10.77 2.39
N GLU A 87 7.08 -10.13 2.35
CA GLU A 87 7.34 -9.03 1.42
C GLU A 87 7.26 -9.49 -0.05
N THR A 88 6.50 -8.76 -0.87
CA THR A 88 6.43 -8.97 -2.32
C THR A 88 7.12 -7.83 -3.08
N LEU A 89 7.60 -8.13 -4.30
CA LEU A 89 8.37 -7.17 -5.09
C LEU A 89 7.55 -5.92 -5.44
N SER A 90 6.26 -6.10 -5.74
CA SER A 90 5.37 -4.99 -6.06
C SER A 90 3.92 -5.38 -5.83
N CYS A 91 3.10 -4.43 -5.38
CA CYS A 91 1.67 -4.59 -5.21
C CYS A 91 0.97 -3.34 -5.79
N GLY A 92 0.35 -3.47 -6.97
CA GLY A 92 -0.24 -2.32 -7.68
C GLY A 92 -1.38 -1.63 -6.91
N THR A 93 -2.21 -2.43 -6.23
CA THR A 93 -3.27 -1.90 -5.35
C THR A 93 -2.68 -1.21 -4.13
N GLY A 94 -1.56 -1.72 -3.58
CA GLY A 94 -0.84 -1.13 -2.46
C GLY A 94 -0.15 0.19 -2.80
N ALA A 95 0.49 0.25 -3.97
CA ALA A 95 1.04 1.48 -4.54
C ALA A 95 -0.06 2.54 -4.72
N THR A 96 -1.20 2.14 -5.28
CA THR A 96 -2.36 3.02 -5.46
C THR A 96 -2.90 3.56 -4.13
N ALA A 97 -3.09 2.68 -3.13
CA ALA A 97 -3.55 3.06 -1.80
C ALA A 97 -2.59 4.05 -1.12
N SER A 98 -1.28 3.79 -1.23
CA SER A 98 -0.20 4.61 -0.66
C SER A 98 -0.17 6.00 -1.28
N ALA A 99 -0.19 6.09 -2.62
CA ALA A 99 -0.23 7.35 -3.34
C ALA A 99 -1.50 8.16 -3.01
N ALA A 100 -2.67 7.48 -2.97
CA ALA A 100 -3.94 8.13 -2.66
C ALA A 100 -3.96 8.75 -1.24
N LEU A 101 -3.43 8.03 -0.24
CA LEU A 101 -3.31 8.58 1.12
C LEU A 101 -2.25 9.69 1.19
N ALA A 102 -1.09 9.52 0.56
CA ALA A 102 -0.05 10.54 0.54
C ALA A 102 -0.56 11.87 -0.05
N HIS A 103 -1.29 11.79 -1.18
CA HIS A 103 -1.91 12.96 -1.80
C HIS A 103 -3.00 13.58 -0.91
N ARG A 104 -3.87 12.74 -0.34
CA ARG A 104 -4.95 13.20 0.56
C ARG A 104 -4.43 13.99 1.76
N PHE A 105 -3.26 13.61 2.29
CA PHE A 105 -2.60 14.33 3.39
C PHE A 105 -1.68 15.46 2.93
N GLY A 106 -1.71 15.82 1.65
CA GLY A 106 -0.92 16.94 1.10
C GLY A 106 0.59 16.68 1.06
N LEU A 107 1.01 15.42 1.15
CA LEU A 107 2.44 15.04 1.14
C LEU A 107 3.00 15.01 -0.28
N VAL A 108 2.14 14.74 -1.27
CA VAL A 108 2.50 14.67 -2.69
C VAL A 108 1.41 15.27 -3.59
N SER A 109 1.79 15.56 -4.83
CA SER A 109 0.90 16.00 -5.90
C SER A 109 -0.04 14.88 -6.36
N ALA A 110 -0.97 15.20 -7.25
CA ALA A 110 -1.97 14.24 -7.74
C ALA A 110 -1.39 13.15 -8.65
N THR A 111 -0.25 13.40 -9.29
CA THR A 111 0.50 12.39 -10.02
C THR A 111 1.72 11.99 -9.18
N VAL A 112 1.87 10.70 -8.92
CA VAL A 112 2.86 10.18 -7.98
C VAL A 112 3.66 9.07 -8.66
N GLU A 113 4.97 9.24 -8.71
CA GLU A 113 5.90 8.16 -9.01
C GLU A 113 6.09 7.30 -7.76
N VAL A 114 5.80 6.01 -7.88
CA VAL A 114 5.86 5.03 -6.80
C VAL A 114 6.96 4.03 -7.13
N GLU A 115 8.06 4.12 -6.40
CA GLU A 115 9.14 3.14 -6.50
C GLU A 115 8.82 1.93 -5.63
N THR A 116 8.84 0.74 -6.25
CA THR A 116 8.72 -0.57 -5.58
C THR A 116 9.93 -1.42 -5.94
N ALA A 117 10.18 -2.51 -5.21
CA ALA A 117 11.28 -3.42 -5.53
C ALA A 117 11.13 -4.08 -6.92
N GLY A 118 9.90 -4.25 -7.40
CA GLY A 118 9.58 -4.78 -8.74
C GLY A 118 9.64 -3.74 -9.86
N GLY A 119 9.94 -2.49 -9.55
CA GLY A 119 10.06 -1.40 -10.52
C GLY A 119 9.10 -0.22 -10.25
N PRO A 120 9.22 0.85 -11.06
CA PRO A 120 8.43 2.05 -10.88
C PRO A 120 6.99 1.88 -11.40
N LEU A 121 6.06 2.51 -10.70
CA LEU A 121 4.67 2.68 -11.10
C LEU A 121 4.32 4.16 -11.05
N THR A 122 3.51 4.64 -12.00
CA THR A 122 2.96 5.99 -11.96
C THR A 122 1.48 5.92 -11.60
N ILE A 123 1.09 6.57 -10.50
CA ILE A 123 -0.31 6.68 -10.05
C ILE A 123 -0.82 8.09 -10.34
N SER A 124 -1.95 8.20 -11.03
CA SER A 124 -2.62 9.49 -11.27
C SER A 124 -3.96 9.53 -10.54
N LEU A 125 -4.12 10.52 -9.66
CA LEU A 125 -5.27 10.71 -8.79
C LEU A 125 -6.12 11.88 -9.33
N GLY A 126 -7.06 11.58 -10.22
CA GLY A 126 -7.94 12.57 -10.82
C GLY A 126 -9.42 12.27 -10.57
N ARG A 127 -10.26 12.53 -11.59
CA ARG A 127 -11.65 12.05 -11.62
C ARG A 127 -11.73 10.52 -11.54
N GLU A 128 -10.77 9.87 -12.17
CA GLU A 128 -10.51 8.44 -12.08
C GLU A 128 -9.09 8.25 -11.56
N THR A 129 -8.86 7.14 -10.88
CA THR A 129 -7.52 6.72 -10.47
C THR A 129 -6.97 5.78 -11.51
N THR A 130 -5.81 6.11 -12.07
CA THR A 130 -5.12 5.25 -13.03
C THR A 130 -3.74 4.85 -12.51
N MET A 131 -3.29 3.67 -12.92
CA MET A 131 -1.97 3.12 -12.63
C MET A 131 -1.31 2.73 -13.94
N THR A 132 -0.08 3.17 -14.14
CA THR A 132 0.76 2.83 -15.29
C THR A 132 2.04 2.16 -14.81
N GLY A 133 2.43 1.07 -15.45
CA GLY A 133 3.65 0.33 -15.15
C GLY A 133 4.02 -0.63 -16.29
N PRO A 134 5.24 -1.20 -16.27
CA PRO A 134 5.66 -2.17 -17.27
C PRO A 134 4.94 -3.53 -17.10
N ALA A 135 4.83 -4.27 -18.20
CA ALA A 135 4.40 -5.66 -18.21
C ALA A 135 5.21 -6.44 -19.27
N GLU A 136 5.75 -7.60 -18.90
CA GLU A 136 6.61 -8.40 -19.77
C GLU A 136 6.16 -9.87 -19.79
N THR A 137 6.09 -10.45 -20.99
CA THR A 137 5.77 -11.88 -21.17
C THR A 137 7.02 -12.72 -20.95
N VAL A 138 7.02 -13.55 -19.91
CA VAL A 138 8.16 -14.43 -19.58
C VAL A 138 8.15 -15.77 -20.32
N PHE A 139 7.00 -16.42 -20.46
CA PHE A 139 6.83 -17.67 -21.20
C PHE A 139 5.37 -17.92 -21.58
N SER A 140 5.13 -18.91 -22.44
CA SER A 140 3.81 -19.45 -22.77
C SER A 140 3.82 -20.97 -22.68
N GLY A 141 2.73 -21.58 -22.20
CA GLY A 141 2.65 -23.03 -22.02
C GLY A 141 1.21 -23.56 -21.88
N VAL A 142 1.08 -24.89 -21.83
CA VAL A 142 -0.19 -25.62 -21.61
C VAL A 142 -0.03 -26.54 -20.42
N ILE A 143 -1.00 -26.51 -19.49
CA ILE A 143 -1.07 -27.40 -18.32
C ILE A 143 -2.34 -28.24 -18.43
N SER A 144 -2.20 -29.55 -18.18
CA SER A 144 -3.34 -30.42 -17.90
C SER A 144 -3.56 -30.45 -16.39
N LEU A 145 -4.78 -30.14 -15.96
CA LEU A 145 -5.19 -30.13 -14.55
C LEU A 145 -5.51 -31.54 -14.04
#